data_AF-A0A536N5Z3-F1
#
_entry.id   AF-A0A536N5Z3-F1
#
_cell.length_a   1.000
_cell.length_b   1.000
_cell.length_c   1.000
_cell.angle_alpha   90.00
_cell.angle_beta   90.00
_cell.angle_gamma   90.00
#
_symmetry.space_group_name_H-M   'P 1'
#
loop_
_entity.id
_entity.type
_entity.pdbx_description
1 polymer ?
#
loop_
_entity_poly.entity_id
_entity_poly.type
_entity_poly.pdbx_seq_one_letter_code
_entity_poly.pdbx_strand_id
1 'polypeptide(L)'
;MRTSGQYPFVNDAAVGRALRAIRLAQKRSQGQVAVKAQVSRQLVGRVESGMIAKVDVGTVRAIAAALDALFDPVVRWHGGDMGRLVNSRHSAMHEGFARLLGALPGWTFDPEVSFSYFGERGVIDVLGWHPEAATILVIELKTEIVDVQELMGTMDRRVRLAPRIASDRGYSARHVGAWVILANDRSNHRRLHDHGAVLRSKFPSDGRSISSWLTRPSQPIWALSFMPNDALDGLKDAGKSVPRVRRPALAVPLHRGEHGSGRTDGPPPTRPRGQCT
;
A
#
# COMPACT_ATOMS: atom_id res chain seq x y z
N MET A 1 -29.56 -18.27 -9.46
CA MET A 1 -30.10 -16.89 -9.38
C MET A 1 -28.90 -15.94 -9.40
N ARG A 2 -28.71 -15.23 -10.51
CA ARG A 2 -27.57 -14.31 -10.71
C ARG A 2 -27.93 -12.96 -10.07
N THR A 3 -27.26 -12.56 -9.00
CA THR A 3 -27.22 -11.17 -8.56
C THR A 3 -25.99 -10.51 -9.16
N SER A 4 -26.23 -9.76 -10.23
CA SER A 4 -25.32 -8.80 -10.86
C SER A 4 -24.75 -7.85 -9.80
N GLY A 5 -23.50 -8.07 -9.41
CA GLY A 5 -22.72 -7.14 -8.61
C GLY A 5 -22.35 -5.91 -9.44
N GLN A 6 -23.21 -4.90 -9.47
CA GLN A 6 -22.83 -3.55 -9.87
C GLN A 6 -21.86 -3.03 -8.81
N TYR A 7 -20.56 -3.00 -9.13
CA TYR A 7 -19.59 -2.30 -8.30
C TYR A 7 -19.81 -0.81 -8.45
N PRO A 8 -19.95 -0.04 -7.35
CA PRO A 8 -19.84 1.39 -7.46
C PRO A 8 -18.40 1.68 -7.90
N PHE A 9 -18.25 2.25 -9.08
CA PHE A 9 -17.06 3.00 -9.47
C PHE A 9 -16.66 3.95 -8.33
N VAL A 10 -15.41 4.42 -8.30
CA VAL A 10 -15.07 5.59 -7.48
C VAL A 10 -16.19 6.61 -7.69
N ASN A 11 -16.84 7.02 -6.59
CA ASN A 11 -17.96 7.93 -6.69
C ASN A 11 -17.38 9.31 -6.99
N ASP A 12 -17.08 9.56 -8.27
CA ASP A 12 -16.44 10.79 -8.76
C ASP A 12 -17.22 12.02 -8.29
N ALA A 13 -18.54 11.90 -8.22
CA ALA A 13 -19.41 12.95 -7.71
C ALA A 13 -19.21 13.18 -6.19
N ALA A 14 -18.99 12.12 -5.39
CA ALA A 14 -18.65 12.28 -3.98
C ALA A 14 -17.28 12.91 -3.78
N VAL A 15 -16.28 12.52 -4.57
CA VAL A 15 -14.94 13.13 -4.56
C VAL A 15 -15.01 14.61 -4.90
N GLY A 16 -15.71 14.97 -5.98
CA GLY A 16 -15.91 16.37 -6.39
C GLY A 16 -16.64 17.21 -5.34
N ARG A 17 -17.71 16.66 -4.73
CA ARG A 17 -18.43 17.34 -3.63
C ARG A 17 -17.55 17.57 -2.41
N ALA A 18 -16.75 16.59 -2.02
CA ALA A 18 -15.85 16.71 -0.86
C ALA A 18 -14.80 17.82 -1.08
N LEU A 19 -14.12 17.82 -2.23
CA LEU A 19 -13.13 18.85 -2.56
C LEU A 19 -13.76 20.25 -2.64
N ARG A 20 -14.95 20.37 -3.22
CA ARG A 20 -15.72 21.62 -3.25
C ARG A 20 -16.08 22.10 -1.84
N ALA A 21 -16.54 21.21 -0.97
CA ALA A 21 -16.90 21.56 0.40
C ALA A 21 -15.70 22.07 1.18
N ILE A 22 -14.55 21.41 1.08
CA ILE A 22 -13.29 21.84 1.70
C ILE A 22 -12.88 23.22 1.19
N ARG A 23 -12.91 23.44 -0.13
CA ARG A 23 -12.59 24.75 -0.71
C ARG A 23 -13.48 25.87 -0.17
N LEU A 24 -14.79 25.63 -0.11
CA LEU A 24 -15.77 26.61 0.39
C LEU A 24 -15.57 26.89 1.89
N ALA A 25 -15.28 25.86 2.69
CA ALA A 25 -14.94 26.03 4.11
C ALA A 25 -13.68 26.89 4.31
N GLN A 26 -12.69 26.76 3.44
CA GLN A 26 -11.47 27.57 3.44
C GLN A 26 -11.66 28.96 2.80
N LYS A 27 -12.87 29.30 2.33
CA LYS A 27 -13.18 30.56 1.62
C LYS A 27 -12.27 30.84 0.42
N ARG A 28 -11.76 29.79 -0.24
CA ARG A 28 -10.89 29.92 -1.43
C ARG A 28 -11.71 29.89 -2.71
N SER A 29 -11.31 30.68 -3.71
CA SER A 29 -11.87 30.61 -5.06
C SER A 29 -11.25 29.44 -5.83
N GLN A 30 -11.94 28.94 -6.86
CA GLN A 30 -11.38 27.93 -7.77
C GLN A 30 -10.08 28.42 -8.44
N GLY A 31 -9.96 29.74 -8.69
CA GLY A 31 -8.75 30.33 -9.26
C GLY A 31 -7.56 30.26 -8.30
N GLN A 32 -7.76 30.52 -7.02
CA GLN A 32 -6.71 30.41 -6.00
C GLN A 32 -6.22 28.97 -5.85
N VAL A 33 -7.14 27.99 -5.87
CA VAL A 33 -6.79 26.56 -5.84
C VAL A 33 -6.02 26.17 -7.10
N ALA A 34 -6.47 26.65 -8.27
CA ALA A 34 -5.82 26.38 -9.55
C ALA A 34 -4.37 26.89 -9.59
N VAL A 35 -4.12 28.11 -9.09
CA VAL A 35 -2.77 28.67 -8.96
C VAL A 35 -1.90 27.81 -8.05
N LYS A 36 -2.39 27.45 -6.84
CA LYS A 36 -1.63 26.63 -5.88
C LYS A 36 -1.37 25.21 -6.41
N ALA A 37 -2.30 24.64 -7.16
CA ALA A 37 -2.17 23.31 -7.77
C ALA A 37 -1.44 23.31 -9.14
N GLN A 38 -1.07 24.47 -9.67
CA GLN A 38 -0.48 24.63 -11.01
C GLN A 38 -1.32 24.01 -12.15
N VAL A 39 -2.64 24.19 -12.08
CA VAL A 39 -3.59 23.69 -13.08
C VAL A 39 -4.51 24.82 -13.57
N SER A 40 -5.31 24.56 -14.60
CA SER A 40 -6.31 25.54 -15.03
C SER A 40 -7.52 25.58 -14.08
N ARG A 41 -8.10 26.78 -13.89
CA ARG A 41 -9.36 26.96 -13.13
C ARG A 41 -10.48 26.05 -13.65
N GLN A 42 -10.57 25.89 -14.97
CA GLN A 42 -11.57 25.04 -15.61
C GLN A 42 -11.44 23.57 -15.17
N LEU A 43 -10.20 23.11 -14.95
CA LEU A 43 -9.92 21.76 -14.49
C LEU A 43 -10.36 21.55 -13.03
N VAL A 44 -10.14 22.54 -12.16
CA VAL A 44 -10.68 22.55 -10.79
C VAL A 44 -12.21 22.48 -10.82
N GLY A 45 -12.87 23.28 -11.67
CA GLY A 45 -14.33 23.25 -11.82
C GLY A 45 -14.84 21.89 -12.31
N ARG A 46 -14.15 21.25 -13.26
CA ARG A 46 -14.48 19.93 -13.79
C ARG A 46 -14.39 18.83 -12.71
N VAL A 47 -13.34 18.87 -11.89
CA VAL A 47 -13.16 17.96 -10.75
C VAL A 47 -14.25 18.18 -9.70
N GLU A 48 -14.55 19.43 -9.33
CA GLU A 48 -15.61 19.74 -8.35
C GLU A 48 -17.02 19.34 -8.80
N SER A 49 -17.26 19.27 -10.12
CA SER A 49 -18.51 18.74 -10.68
C SER A 49 -18.57 17.21 -10.76
N GLY A 50 -17.52 16.52 -10.34
CA GLY A 50 -17.44 15.05 -10.40
C GLY A 50 -17.17 14.48 -11.79
N MET A 51 -16.66 15.30 -12.72
CA MET A 51 -16.26 14.83 -14.06
C MET A 51 -14.78 14.38 -14.04
N ILE A 52 -14.47 13.41 -13.19
CA ILE A 52 -13.08 12.99 -12.89
C ILE A 52 -12.60 11.87 -13.82
N ALA A 53 -13.50 11.10 -14.43
CA ALA A 53 -13.18 9.99 -15.33
C ALA A 53 -12.14 10.27 -16.44
N LYS A 54 -11.97 11.52 -16.88
CA LYS A 54 -10.97 11.94 -17.89
C LYS A 54 -9.88 12.85 -17.34
N VAL A 55 -9.81 13.01 -16.03
CA VAL A 55 -8.79 13.80 -15.34
C VAL A 55 -7.73 12.85 -14.81
N ASP A 56 -6.47 13.19 -15.05
CA ASP A 56 -5.35 12.44 -14.50
C ASP A 56 -5.39 12.43 -12.96
N VAL A 57 -5.09 11.28 -12.36
CA VAL A 57 -5.10 11.08 -10.90
C VAL A 57 -4.11 12.01 -10.20
N GLY A 58 -2.94 12.26 -10.80
CA GLY A 58 -1.95 13.21 -10.29
C GLY A 58 -2.51 14.62 -10.21
N THR A 59 -3.36 15.00 -11.15
CA THR A 59 -4.05 16.29 -11.10
C THR A 59 -5.07 16.38 -9.96
N VAL A 60 -5.86 15.31 -9.73
CA VAL A 60 -6.78 15.27 -8.59
C VAL A 60 -6.01 15.37 -7.27
N ARG A 61 -4.85 14.70 -7.16
CA ARG A 61 -3.94 14.82 -6.00
C ARG A 61 -3.40 16.24 -5.83
N ALA A 62 -2.99 16.91 -6.91
CA ALA A 62 -2.49 18.29 -6.85
C ALA A 62 -3.56 19.27 -6.34
N ILE A 63 -4.81 19.11 -6.79
CA ILE A 63 -5.96 19.91 -6.33
C ILE A 63 -6.26 19.62 -4.85
N ALA A 64 -6.26 18.36 -4.43
CA ALA A 64 -6.46 17.98 -3.03
C ALA A 64 -5.35 18.55 -2.14
N ALA A 65 -4.08 18.42 -2.55
CA ALA A 65 -2.94 18.98 -1.83
C ALA A 65 -2.99 20.51 -1.75
N ALA A 66 -3.45 21.20 -2.80
CA ALA A 66 -3.67 22.65 -2.75
C ALA A 66 -4.74 23.06 -1.72
N LEU A 67 -5.68 22.18 -1.42
CA LEU A 67 -6.69 22.32 -0.38
C LEU A 67 -6.24 21.75 0.97
N ASP A 68 -4.97 21.35 1.10
CA ASP A 68 -4.43 20.75 2.31
C ASP A 68 -5.21 19.48 2.72
N ALA A 69 -5.70 18.75 1.71
CA ALA A 69 -6.48 17.51 1.81
C ALA A 69 -5.76 16.35 1.12
N LEU A 70 -6.01 15.13 1.59
CA LEU A 70 -5.48 13.92 1.00
C LEU A 70 -6.50 13.27 0.06
N PHE A 71 -6.10 13.05 -1.20
CA PHE A 71 -6.82 12.16 -2.11
C PHE A 71 -6.11 10.82 -2.20
N ASP A 72 -6.70 9.81 -1.54
CA ASP A 72 -6.16 8.45 -1.46
C ASP A 72 -7.12 7.43 -2.11
N PRO A 73 -6.93 7.09 -3.40
CA PRO A 73 -7.78 6.14 -4.08
C PRO A 73 -7.46 4.71 -3.65
N VAL A 74 -8.46 3.99 -3.14
CA VAL A 74 -8.35 2.56 -2.83
C VAL A 74 -8.72 1.72 -4.06
N VAL A 75 -7.84 0.78 -4.43
CA VAL A 75 -8.12 -0.20 -5.48
C VAL A 75 -8.99 -1.33 -4.91
N ARG A 76 -10.07 -1.70 -5.62
CA ARG A 76 -10.96 -2.82 -5.28
C ARG A 76 -11.02 -3.81 -6.45
N TRP A 77 -10.87 -5.11 -6.18
CA TRP A 77 -10.83 -6.18 -7.19
C TRP A 77 -11.73 -7.33 -6.76
N HIS A 78 -12.51 -7.88 -7.70
CA HIS A 78 -13.27 -9.11 -7.51
C HIS A 78 -12.46 -10.33 -7.91
N GLY A 79 -11.76 -10.84 -6.91
CA GLY A 79 -10.93 -12.03 -6.92
C GLY A 79 -10.31 -12.02 -5.53
N GLY A 80 -10.64 -13.00 -4.71
CA GLY A 80 -10.21 -13.03 -3.32
C GLY A 80 -8.72 -13.28 -3.18
N ASP A 81 -7.87 -12.37 -3.66
CA ASP A 81 -6.46 -12.31 -3.30
C ASP A 81 -5.71 -11.04 -3.76
N MET A 82 -6.30 -9.84 -3.56
CA MET A 82 -5.49 -8.61 -3.67
C MET A 82 -4.46 -8.52 -2.52
N GLY A 83 -4.78 -9.16 -1.39
CA GLY A 83 -3.92 -9.31 -0.22
C GLY A 83 -2.58 -9.93 -0.60
N ARG A 84 -2.51 -11.13 -1.18
CA ARG A 84 -1.21 -11.77 -1.47
C ARG A 84 -0.34 -11.04 -2.49
N LEU A 85 -0.92 -10.32 -3.46
CA LEU A 85 -0.13 -9.60 -4.47
C LEU A 85 0.50 -8.31 -3.91
N VAL A 86 -0.23 -7.58 -3.07
CA VAL A 86 0.24 -6.33 -2.41
C VAL A 86 1.01 -6.64 -1.11
N ASN A 87 0.72 -7.76 -0.45
CA ASN A 87 1.38 -8.18 0.80
C ASN A 87 2.75 -8.80 0.61
N SER A 88 3.25 -9.00 -0.62
CA SER A 88 4.59 -9.60 -0.81
C SER A 88 5.68 -8.92 0.02
N ARG A 89 5.66 -7.58 0.10
CA ARG A 89 6.57 -6.79 0.93
C ARG A 89 6.32 -6.97 2.43
N HIS A 90 5.06 -7.02 2.85
CA HIS A 90 4.68 -7.18 4.25
C HIS A 90 4.95 -8.62 4.74
N SER A 91 4.52 -9.64 4.00
CA SER A 91 4.81 -11.05 4.25
C SER A 91 6.31 -11.32 4.28
N ALA A 92 7.09 -10.75 3.37
CA ALA A 92 8.53 -10.97 3.39
C ALA A 92 9.25 -10.15 4.49
N MET A 93 8.65 -9.06 4.97
CA MET A 93 9.08 -8.39 6.21
C MET A 93 8.77 -9.24 7.46
N HIS A 94 7.59 -9.86 7.53
CA HIS A 94 7.25 -10.85 8.58
C HIS A 94 8.23 -12.02 8.58
N GLU A 95 8.51 -12.61 7.42
CA GLU A 95 9.43 -13.72 7.27
C GLU A 95 10.87 -13.34 7.66
N GLY A 96 11.36 -12.19 7.19
CA GLY A 96 12.68 -11.68 7.58
C GLY A 96 12.79 -11.41 9.09
N PHE A 97 11.71 -10.89 9.70
CA PHE A 97 11.67 -10.61 11.12
C PHE A 97 11.57 -11.88 11.97
N ALA A 98 10.77 -12.86 11.55
CA ALA A 98 10.65 -14.16 12.21
C ALA A 98 12.01 -14.87 12.28
N ARG A 99 12.81 -14.82 11.20
CA ARG A 99 14.19 -15.34 11.22
C ARG A 99 15.10 -14.61 12.21
N LEU A 100 15.01 -13.28 12.27
CA LEU A 100 15.78 -12.47 13.22
C LEU A 100 15.43 -12.84 14.66
N LEU A 101 14.13 -12.83 15.00
CA LEU A 101 13.68 -13.09 16.36
C LEU A 101 13.91 -14.55 16.77
N GLY A 102 13.71 -15.50 15.85
CA GLY A 102 13.97 -16.93 16.09
C GLY A 102 15.45 -17.26 16.27
N ALA A 103 16.37 -16.40 15.82
CA ALA A 103 17.79 -16.55 16.08
C ALA A 103 18.22 -16.01 17.46
N LEU A 104 17.36 -15.25 18.15
CA LEU A 104 17.67 -14.69 19.47
C LEU A 104 17.42 -15.72 20.57
N PRO A 105 18.39 -15.99 21.45
CA PRO A 105 18.21 -16.91 22.56
C PRO A 105 17.18 -16.37 23.55
N GLY A 106 16.39 -17.26 24.15
CA GLY A 106 15.43 -16.90 25.19
C GLY A 106 14.11 -16.29 24.67
N TRP A 107 13.98 -16.02 23.38
CA TRP A 107 12.72 -15.52 22.81
C TRP A 107 11.88 -16.65 22.21
N THR A 108 10.59 -16.58 22.48
CA THR A 108 9.54 -17.28 21.73
C THR A 108 8.61 -16.22 21.16
N PHE A 109 7.92 -16.51 20.06
CA PHE A 109 7.01 -15.54 19.47
C PHE A 109 5.82 -16.17 18.76
N ASP A 110 4.70 -15.48 18.81
CA ASP A 110 3.49 -15.79 18.06
C ASP A 110 3.24 -14.72 17.00
N PRO A 111 3.20 -15.06 15.70
CA PRO A 111 2.76 -14.14 14.66
C PRO A 111 1.22 -14.00 14.66
N GLU A 112 0.75 -12.84 14.17
CA GLU A 112 -0.67 -12.57 13.90
C GLU A 112 -1.62 -12.89 15.08
N VAL A 113 -1.27 -12.38 16.26
CA VAL A 113 -2.03 -12.58 17.49
C VAL A 113 -3.32 -11.77 17.47
N SER A 114 -4.43 -12.43 17.13
CA SER A 114 -5.76 -11.84 17.21
C SER A 114 -6.25 -11.71 18.66
N PHE A 115 -7.06 -10.69 18.91
CA PHE A 115 -7.72 -10.47 20.20
C PHE A 115 -9.09 -9.82 20.03
N SER A 116 -9.96 -10.05 21.02
CA SER A 116 -11.26 -9.39 21.16
C SER A 116 -11.62 -9.27 22.64
N TYR A 117 -11.51 -8.08 23.21
CA TYR A 117 -11.84 -7.81 24.61
C TYR A 117 -12.63 -6.52 24.75
N PHE A 118 -13.72 -6.54 25.52
CA PHE A 118 -14.50 -5.35 25.88
C PHE A 118 -14.89 -4.46 24.68
N GLY A 119 -15.19 -5.07 23.52
CA GLY A 119 -15.52 -4.36 22.29
C GLY A 119 -14.32 -3.87 21.47
N GLU A 120 -13.10 -3.93 22.02
CA GLU A 120 -11.86 -3.73 21.26
C GLU A 120 -11.46 -5.05 20.57
N ARG A 121 -11.19 -4.98 19.27
CA ARG A 121 -10.72 -6.12 18.48
C ARG A 121 -9.55 -5.70 17.61
N GLY A 122 -8.67 -6.64 17.31
CA GLY A 122 -7.53 -6.39 16.45
C GLY A 122 -6.59 -7.58 16.36
N VAL A 123 -5.45 -7.32 15.73
CA VAL A 123 -4.35 -8.27 15.57
C VAL A 123 -3.06 -7.56 15.97
N ILE A 124 -2.19 -8.25 16.69
CA ILE A 124 -0.79 -7.86 16.91
C ILE A 124 0.05 -8.61 15.90
N ASP A 125 0.90 -7.91 15.13
CA ASP A 125 1.68 -8.54 14.04
C ASP A 125 2.60 -9.63 14.57
N VAL A 126 3.33 -9.36 15.66
CA VAL A 126 4.09 -10.37 16.41
C VAL A 126 4.05 -10.07 17.91
N LEU A 127 3.79 -11.10 18.72
CA LEU A 127 3.91 -11.05 20.17
C LEU A 127 5.14 -11.87 20.61
N GLY A 128 6.18 -11.20 21.08
CA GLY A 128 7.36 -11.85 21.65
C GLY A 128 7.21 -12.13 23.14
N TRP A 129 7.68 -13.28 23.59
CA TRP A 129 7.75 -13.68 25.00
C TRP A 129 9.17 -14.12 25.37
N HIS A 130 9.70 -13.53 26.44
CA HIS A 130 10.97 -13.90 27.04
C HIS A 130 10.75 -14.36 28.50
N PRO A 131 10.82 -15.67 28.80
CA PRO A 131 10.39 -16.22 30.09
C PRO A 131 11.28 -15.81 31.26
N GLU A 132 12.61 -15.83 31.10
CA GLU A 132 13.54 -15.54 32.20
C GLU A 132 13.39 -14.10 32.72
N ALA A 133 13.27 -13.14 31.80
CA ALA A 133 12.98 -11.74 32.09
C ALA A 133 11.49 -11.44 32.34
N ALA A 134 10.61 -12.43 32.24
CA ALA A 134 9.16 -12.28 32.29
C ALA A 134 8.65 -11.09 31.45
N THR A 135 9.11 -11.00 30.19
CA THR A 135 8.88 -9.81 29.34
C THR A 135 8.09 -10.16 28.10
N ILE A 136 7.04 -9.39 27.83
CA ILE A 136 6.29 -9.40 26.57
C ILE A 136 6.74 -8.23 25.70
N LEU A 137 6.90 -8.47 24.39
CA LEU A 137 7.19 -7.45 23.40
C LEU A 137 6.10 -7.43 22.34
N VAL A 138 5.36 -6.33 22.27
CA VAL A 138 4.35 -6.07 21.24
C VAL A 138 5.03 -5.49 20.02
N ILE A 139 5.03 -6.19 18.90
CA ILE A 139 5.76 -5.80 17.69
C ILE A 139 4.76 -5.50 16.58
N GLU A 140 4.97 -4.36 15.91
CA GLU A 140 4.24 -3.96 14.71
C GLU A 140 5.18 -3.80 13.53
N LEU A 141 4.83 -4.41 12.40
CA LEU A 141 5.59 -4.34 11.14
C LEU A 141 4.84 -3.45 10.15
N LYS A 142 5.42 -2.29 9.81
CA LYS A 142 4.86 -1.39 8.79
C LYS A 142 5.77 -1.26 7.59
N THR A 143 5.21 -1.52 6.41
CA THR A 143 5.88 -1.21 5.14
C THR A 143 5.88 0.30 4.86
N GLU A 144 4.89 1.02 5.37
CA GLU A 144 4.75 2.47 5.21
C GLU A 144 4.03 3.11 6.40
N ILE A 145 4.42 4.34 6.75
CA ILE A 145 3.65 5.21 7.66
C ILE A 145 2.69 6.08 6.85
N VAL A 146 1.41 5.71 6.88
CA VAL A 146 0.32 6.51 6.29
C VAL A 146 -0.13 7.60 7.27
N ASP A 147 -0.39 7.21 8.53
CA ASP A 147 -0.84 8.11 9.60
C ASP A 147 -0.08 7.80 10.91
N VAL A 148 0.61 8.83 11.43
CA VAL A 148 1.38 8.74 12.68
C VAL A 148 0.49 8.66 13.91
N GLN A 149 -0.65 9.35 13.92
CA GLN A 149 -1.56 9.35 15.06
C GLN A 149 -2.27 7.99 15.18
N GLU A 150 -2.68 7.42 14.04
CA GLU A 150 -3.24 6.07 14.00
C GLU A 150 -2.24 5.02 14.48
N LEU A 151 -0.97 5.11 14.06
CA LEU A 151 0.09 4.21 14.52
C LEU A 151 0.23 4.26 16.06
N MET A 152 0.33 5.45 16.64
CA MET A 152 0.49 5.61 18.08
C MET A 152 -0.72 5.10 18.85
N GLY A 153 -1.94 5.46 18.42
CA GLY A 153 -3.17 5.01 19.06
C GLY A 153 -3.35 3.49 19.00
N THR A 154 -2.93 2.88 17.89
CA THR A 154 -2.97 1.42 17.74
C THR A 154 -1.97 0.74 18.68
N MET A 155 -0.74 1.26 18.78
CA MET A 155 0.24 0.73 19.72
C MET A 155 -0.20 0.87 21.18
N ASP A 156 -0.80 2.00 21.55
CA ASP A 156 -1.35 2.20 22.90
C ASP A 156 -2.41 1.16 23.25
N ARG A 157 -3.34 0.89 22.33
CA ARG A 157 -4.36 -0.13 22.52
C ARG A 157 -3.73 -1.51 22.70
N ARG A 158 -2.80 -1.90 21.83
CA ARG A 158 -2.19 -3.23 21.85
C ARG A 158 -1.35 -3.45 23.11
N VAL A 159 -0.53 -2.48 23.51
CA VAL A 159 0.28 -2.54 24.74
C VAL A 159 -0.60 -2.66 25.98
N ARG A 160 -1.71 -1.90 26.04
CA ARG A 160 -2.67 -1.98 27.16
C ARG A 160 -3.30 -3.36 27.28
N LEU A 161 -3.60 -4.03 26.17
CA LEU A 161 -4.23 -5.36 26.16
C LEU A 161 -3.21 -6.51 26.25
N ALA A 162 -1.92 -6.24 25.97
CA ALA A 162 -0.88 -7.26 25.92
C ALA A 162 -0.75 -8.12 27.19
N PRO A 163 -0.83 -7.59 28.43
CA PRO A 163 -0.79 -8.43 29.63
C PRO A 163 -1.89 -9.50 29.65
N ARG A 164 -3.11 -9.14 29.23
CA ARG A 164 -4.23 -10.09 29.19
C ARG A 164 -4.06 -11.10 28.06
N ILE A 165 -3.68 -10.63 26.87
CA ILE A 165 -3.39 -11.48 25.71
C ILE A 165 -2.30 -12.52 26.04
N ALA A 166 -1.28 -12.10 26.79
CA ALA A 166 -0.19 -12.94 27.28
C ALA A 166 -0.67 -13.94 28.35
N SER A 167 -1.47 -13.49 29.32
CA SER A 167 -2.05 -14.37 30.35
C SER A 167 -2.92 -15.47 29.74
N ASP A 168 -3.73 -15.16 28.72
CA ASP A 168 -4.57 -16.15 28.02
C ASP A 168 -3.72 -17.22 27.29
N ARG A 169 -2.43 -16.94 27.07
CA ARG A 169 -1.42 -17.86 26.50
C ARG A 169 -0.56 -18.55 27.56
N GLY A 170 -0.86 -18.34 28.85
CA GLY A 170 -0.09 -18.89 29.96
C GLY A 170 1.21 -18.14 30.26
N TYR A 171 1.42 -16.96 29.67
CA TYR A 171 2.60 -16.13 29.95
C TYR A 171 2.35 -15.22 31.14
N SER A 172 3.25 -15.26 32.13
CA SER A 172 3.20 -14.40 33.32
C SER A 172 4.15 -13.22 33.17
N ALA A 173 3.70 -12.17 32.47
CA ALA A 173 4.53 -11.02 32.15
C ALA A 173 4.65 -10.03 33.32
N ARG A 174 5.88 -9.65 33.66
CA ARG A 174 6.23 -8.55 34.56
C ARG A 174 6.44 -7.23 33.82
N HIS A 175 6.95 -7.31 32.59
CA HIS A 175 7.24 -6.15 31.76
C HIS A 175 6.57 -6.27 30.38
N VAL A 176 6.14 -5.13 29.84
CA VAL A 176 5.63 -5.02 28.47
C VAL A 176 6.44 -3.96 27.74
N GLY A 177 6.96 -4.33 26.57
CA GLY A 177 7.58 -3.41 25.62
C GLY A 177 6.75 -3.28 24.35
N ALA A 178 7.05 -2.25 23.57
CA ALA A 178 6.49 -1.97 22.27
C ALA A 178 7.62 -1.73 21.27
N TRP A 179 7.51 -2.31 20.08
CA TRP A 179 8.47 -2.09 19.00
C TRP A 179 7.77 -1.93 17.67
N VAL A 180 7.93 -0.76 17.05
CA VAL A 180 7.51 -0.52 15.67
C VAL A 180 8.71 -0.70 14.76
N ILE A 181 8.58 -1.57 13.77
CA ILE A 181 9.59 -1.81 12.75
C ILE A 181 9.06 -1.32 11.43
N LEU A 182 9.82 -0.45 10.76
CA LEU A 182 9.48 0.12 9.47
C LEU A 182 10.33 -0.49 8.37
N ALA A 183 9.76 -0.68 7.19
CA ALA A 183 10.58 -1.00 6.05
C ALA A 183 11.55 0.17 5.73
N ASN A 184 12.79 -0.16 5.40
CA ASN A 184 13.86 0.81 5.20
C ASN A 184 13.75 1.47 3.81
N ASP A 185 12.96 2.55 3.70
CA ASP A 185 12.80 3.32 2.46
C ASP A 185 12.79 4.84 2.68
N ARG A 186 13.04 5.58 1.60
CA ARG A 186 13.12 7.05 1.65
C ARG A 186 11.83 7.72 2.13
N SER A 187 10.66 7.14 1.87
CA SER A 187 9.38 7.71 2.28
C SER A 187 9.21 7.61 3.80
N ASN A 188 9.56 6.47 4.39
CA ASN A 188 9.54 6.28 5.84
C ASN A 188 10.60 7.14 6.55
N HIS A 189 11.80 7.27 5.97
CA HIS A 189 12.82 8.22 6.48
C HIS A 189 12.30 9.65 6.52
N ARG A 190 11.66 10.12 5.44
CA ARG A 190 11.06 11.45 5.38
C ARG A 190 9.94 11.61 6.41
N ARG A 191 9.04 10.63 6.54
CA ARG A 191 7.95 10.66 7.55
C ARG A 191 8.49 10.76 8.97
N LEU A 192 9.55 10.02 9.29
CA LEU A 192 10.20 10.08 10.61
C LEU A 192 10.84 11.44 10.86
N HIS A 193 11.43 12.05 9.83
CA HIS A 193 11.98 13.39 9.92
C HIS A 193 10.87 14.42 10.19
N ASP A 194 9.80 14.39 9.40
CA ASP A 194 8.71 15.38 9.46
C ASP A 194 7.90 15.31 10.77
N HIS A 195 7.83 14.12 11.40
CA HIS A 195 7.09 13.88 12.65
C HIS A 195 8.00 13.46 13.83
N GLY A 196 9.30 13.76 13.74
CA GLY A 196 10.32 13.19 14.62
C GLY A 196 10.12 13.50 16.10
N ALA A 197 9.67 14.71 16.45
CA ALA A 197 9.47 15.10 17.85
C ALA A 197 8.41 14.23 18.54
N VAL A 198 7.26 14.03 17.89
CA VAL A 198 6.14 13.26 18.44
C VAL A 198 6.48 11.77 18.48
N LEU A 199 7.05 11.24 17.39
CA LEU A 199 7.47 9.84 17.32
C LEU A 199 8.56 9.52 18.34
N ARG A 200 9.54 10.40 18.55
CA ARG A 200 10.61 10.21 19.55
C ARG A 200 10.09 10.31 20.98
N SER A 201 9.08 11.15 21.22
CA SER A 201 8.41 11.19 22.52
C SER A 201 7.67 9.88 22.82
N LYS A 202 7.10 9.22 21.80
CA LYS A 202 6.37 7.97 21.95
C LYS A 202 7.29 6.74 21.98
N PHE A 203 8.30 6.75 21.13
CA PHE A 203 9.27 5.67 20.91
C PHE A 203 10.69 6.25 21.07
N PRO A 204 11.16 6.44 22.31
CA PRO A 204 12.45 7.04 22.59
C PRO A 204 13.64 6.17 22.20
N SER A 205 13.45 4.85 22.08
CA SER A 205 14.51 3.90 21.74
C SER A 205 14.63 3.67 20.24
N ASP A 206 15.86 3.58 19.74
CA ASP A 206 16.15 3.34 18.34
C ASP A 206 16.55 1.88 18.06
N GLY A 207 16.92 1.58 16.80
CA GLY A 207 17.37 0.27 16.36
C GLY A 207 18.62 -0.25 17.08
N ARG A 208 19.51 0.62 17.55
CA ARG A 208 20.71 0.22 18.30
C ARG A 208 20.34 -0.14 19.73
N SER A 209 19.53 0.70 20.39
CA SER A 209 19.05 0.44 21.75
C SER A 209 18.24 -0.85 21.84
N ILE A 210 17.29 -1.07 20.92
CA ILE A 210 16.46 -2.28 20.93
C ILE A 210 17.31 -3.54 20.66
N SER A 211 18.28 -3.49 19.75
CA SER A 211 19.17 -4.62 19.49
C SER A 211 19.94 -5.06 20.74
N SER A 212 20.48 -4.10 21.50
CA SER A 212 21.15 -4.41 22.77
C SER A 212 20.16 -4.94 23.81
N TRP A 213 18.98 -4.33 23.91
CA TRP A 213 17.96 -4.71 24.88
C TRP A 213 17.41 -6.12 24.64
N LEU A 214 17.24 -6.53 23.38
CA LEU A 214 16.74 -7.87 23.02
C LEU A 214 17.62 -9.01 23.57
N THR A 215 18.93 -8.77 23.74
CA THR A 215 19.83 -9.77 24.32
C THR A 215 19.68 -9.93 25.83
N ARG A 216 19.22 -8.89 26.52
CA ARG A 216 19.07 -8.83 27.98
C ARG A 216 17.88 -7.93 28.36
N PRO A 217 16.63 -8.38 28.09
CA PRO A 217 15.45 -7.61 28.43
C PRO A 217 15.36 -7.50 29.96
N SER A 218 15.25 -6.27 30.46
CA SER A 218 15.27 -6.00 31.91
C SER A 218 14.31 -4.91 32.35
N GLN A 219 13.75 -4.15 31.42
CA GLN A 219 12.82 -3.05 31.66
C GLN A 219 11.88 -2.89 30.45
N PRO A 220 10.71 -2.24 30.62
CA PRO A 220 9.87 -1.83 29.49
C PRO A 220 10.67 -1.00 28.46
N ILE A 221 10.36 -1.19 27.18
CA ILE A 221 10.99 -0.46 26.07
C ILE A 221 9.94 0.01 25.09
N TRP A 222 10.13 1.20 24.51
CA TRP A 222 9.34 1.71 23.40
C TRP A 222 10.29 2.09 22.29
N ALA A 223 10.39 1.21 21.30
CA ALA A 223 11.35 1.33 20.22
C ALA A 223 10.66 1.59 18.88
N LEU A 224 11.32 2.38 18.05
CA LEU A 224 11.01 2.51 16.63
C LEU A 224 12.30 2.37 15.85
N SER A 225 12.32 1.45 14.89
CA SER A 225 13.49 1.23 14.05
C SER A 225 13.11 0.89 12.62
N PHE A 226 14.12 0.89 11.75
CA PHE A 226 13.99 0.28 10.44
C PHE A 226 14.30 -1.22 10.51
N MET A 227 13.72 -1.98 9.58
CA MET A 227 14.09 -3.36 9.33
C MET A 227 15.56 -3.41 8.89
N PRO A 228 16.40 -4.26 9.49
CA PRO A 228 17.78 -4.48 9.05
C PRO A 228 17.84 -4.90 7.57
N ASN A 229 18.80 -4.36 6.82
CA ASN A 229 18.89 -4.56 5.36
C ASN A 229 19.22 -6.02 4.98
N ASP A 230 20.00 -6.70 5.81
CA ASP A 230 20.37 -8.12 5.72
C ASP A 230 19.15 -9.05 5.88
N ALA A 231 18.22 -8.71 6.77
CA ALA A 231 16.95 -9.44 6.91
C ALA A 231 16.03 -9.29 5.68
N LEU A 232 16.25 -8.24 4.86
CA LEU A 232 15.56 -7.98 3.60
C LEU A 232 16.34 -8.48 2.37
N ASP A 233 17.54 -9.05 2.48
CA ASP A 233 18.24 -9.55 1.28
C ASP A 233 17.52 -10.76 0.66
N GLY A 234 16.78 -11.54 1.46
CA GLY A 234 15.83 -12.54 0.95
C GLY A 234 14.61 -11.96 0.20
N LEU A 235 14.36 -10.65 0.32
CA LEU A 235 13.29 -9.91 -0.39
C LEU A 235 13.64 -9.68 -1.87
N LYS A 236 14.94 -9.59 -2.20
CA LYS A 236 15.43 -9.41 -3.58
C LYS A 236 15.16 -10.63 -4.46
N ASP A 237 15.02 -11.81 -3.86
CA ASP A 237 14.72 -13.05 -4.59
C ASP A 237 13.22 -13.34 -4.68
N ALA A 238 12.42 -12.94 -3.68
CA ALA A 238 10.96 -13.05 -3.73
C ALA A 238 10.31 -12.18 -4.82
N GLY A 239 10.91 -11.02 -5.16
CA GLY A 239 10.42 -10.12 -6.20
C GLY A 239 10.76 -10.54 -7.65
N LYS A 240 11.59 -11.58 -7.84
CA LYS A 240 12.01 -12.04 -9.18
C LYS A 240 11.08 -13.10 -9.79
N SER A 241 10.09 -13.59 -9.05
CA SER A 241 9.27 -14.75 -9.45
C SER A 241 7.90 -14.41 -10.03
N VAL A 242 7.69 -13.21 -10.56
CA VAL A 242 6.51 -12.95 -11.42
C VAL A 242 6.93 -13.19 -12.87
N PRO A 243 6.46 -14.25 -13.54
CA PRO A 243 6.72 -14.44 -14.96
C PRO A 243 6.19 -13.24 -15.72
N ARG A 244 7.05 -12.62 -16.54
CA ARG A 244 6.65 -11.53 -17.42
C ARG A 244 5.65 -12.09 -18.43
N VAL A 245 4.36 -11.78 -18.27
CA VAL A 245 3.34 -12.14 -19.26
C VAL A 245 3.66 -11.38 -20.55
N ARG A 246 4.20 -12.07 -21.55
CA ARG A 246 4.21 -11.54 -22.92
C ARG A 246 2.76 -11.48 -23.37
N ARG A 247 2.28 -10.28 -23.72
CA ARG A 247 1.05 -10.16 -24.51
C ARG A 247 1.24 -10.99 -25.78
N PRO A 248 0.34 -11.91 -26.12
CA PRO A 248 0.18 -12.30 -27.52
C PRO A 248 -0.09 -11.00 -28.27
N ALA A 249 0.61 -10.78 -29.39
CA ALA A 249 0.23 -9.72 -30.30
C ALA A 249 -1.21 -9.99 -30.71
N LEU A 250 -2.16 -9.18 -30.21
CA LEU A 250 -3.49 -9.11 -30.79
C LEU A 250 -3.26 -8.58 -32.20
N ALA A 251 -3.24 -9.49 -33.17
CA ALA A 251 -3.39 -9.13 -34.57
C ALA A 251 -4.77 -8.48 -34.67
N VAL A 252 -4.80 -7.14 -34.68
CA VAL A 252 -5.97 -6.39 -35.09
C VAL A 252 -6.19 -6.77 -36.56
N PRO A 253 -7.30 -7.42 -36.94
CA PRO A 253 -7.61 -7.61 -38.34
C PRO A 253 -7.86 -6.21 -38.91
N LEU A 254 -6.93 -5.74 -39.74
CA LEU A 254 -7.22 -4.62 -40.62
C LEU A 254 -8.35 -5.08 -41.53
N HIS A 255 -9.55 -4.56 -41.29
CA HIS A 255 -10.62 -4.57 -42.29
C HIS A 255 -10.06 -3.90 -43.54
N ARG A 256 -9.64 -4.73 -44.51
CA ARG A 256 -9.32 -4.26 -45.85
C ARG A 256 -10.65 -3.85 -46.47
N GLY A 257 -10.86 -2.54 -46.58
CA GLY A 257 -11.97 -1.98 -47.32
C GLY A 257 -11.97 -2.53 -48.74
N GLU A 258 -13.07 -3.17 -49.12
CA GLU A 258 -13.38 -3.45 -50.51
C GLU A 258 -13.67 -2.12 -51.20
N HIS A 259 -12.66 -1.56 -51.86
CA HIS A 259 -12.88 -0.62 -52.95
C HIS A 259 -12.95 -1.42 -54.25
N GLY A 260 -14.17 -1.54 -54.78
CA GLY A 260 -14.38 -1.99 -56.14
C GLY A 260 -13.75 -1.01 -57.13
N SER A 261 -12.90 -1.53 -58.01
CA SER A 261 -12.68 -0.95 -59.32
C SER A 261 -12.51 -2.09 -60.31
N GLY A 262 -13.57 -2.39 -61.04
CA GLY A 262 -13.52 -3.28 -62.18
C GLY A 262 -12.64 -2.67 -63.27
N ARG A 263 -11.59 -3.40 -63.67
CA ARG A 263 -11.03 -3.33 -65.02
C ARG A 263 -10.78 -4.75 -65.49
N THR A 264 -11.49 -5.10 -66.54
CA THR A 264 -11.39 -6.32 -67.33
C THR A 264 -10.21 -6.17 -68.29
N ASP A 265 -9.10 -6.86 -68.04
CA ASP A 265 -8.07 -7.09 -69.06
C ASP A 265 -8.31 -8.48 -69.65
N GLY A 266 -9.02 -8.50 -70.79
CA GLY A 266 -9.16 -9.68 -71.64
C GLY A 266 -7.87 -9.97 -72.41
N PRO A 267 -7.57 -11.24 -72.70
CA PRO A 267 -6.33 -11.64 -73.36
C PRO A 267 -6.28 -11.17 -74.82
N PRO A 268 -5.10 -10.79 -75.35
CA PRO A 268 -4.96 -10.35 -76.73
C PRO A 268 -5.13 -11.52 -77.72
N PRO A 269 -5.80 -11.32 -78.87
CA PRO A 269 -6.04 -12.38 -79.84
C PRO A 269 -4.80 -12.72 -80.67
N THR A 270 -4.55 -14.02 -80.80
CA THR A 270 -3.54 -14.63 -81.68
C THR A 270 -4.00 -14.56 -83.15
N ARG A 271 -3.18 -13.97 -84.03
CA ARG A 271 -3.42 -14.00 -85.49
C ARG A 271 -2.84 -15.30 -86.09
N PRO A 272 -3.56 -15.96 -87.02
CA PRO A 272 -3.09 -17.17 -87.69
C PRO A 272 -2.16 -16.86 -88.87
N ARG A 273 -1.14 -17.69 -89.08
CA ARG A 273 -0.41 -17.76 -90.37
C ARG A 273 -1.07 -18.85 -91.24
N GLY A 274 -1.83 -18.42 -92.24
CA GLY A 274 -2.16 -19.21 -93.44
C GLY A 274 -1.03 -19.10 -94.48
N GLN A 275 -0.89 -20.17 -95.28
CA GLN A 275 0.22 -20.47 -96.20
C GLN A 275 0.05 -19.91 -97.62
N CYS A 276 1.22 -19.77 -98.25
CA CYS A 276 1.63 -19.82 -99.67
C CYS A 276 0.61 -19.68 -100.81
N THR A 277 0.96 -18.75 -101.72
CA THR A 277 1.30 -19.05 -103.12
C THR A 277 2.53 -18.26 -103.50
#